data_AF-A0A8V5H8C5-F1
#
_entry.id   AF-A0A8V5H8C5-F1
#
_cell.length_a   1.000
_cell.length_b   1.000
_cell.length_c   1.000
_cell.angle_alpha   90.00
_cell.angle_beta   90.00
_cell.angle_gamma   90.00
#
_symmetry.space_group_name_H-M   'P 1'
#
loop_
_entity.id
_entity.type
_entity.pdbx_description
1 polymer ?
#
loop_
_entity_poly.entity_id
_entity_poly.type
_entity_poly.pdbx_seq_one_letter_code
_entity_poly.pdbx_strand_id
1 'polypeptide(L)'
;LVQLLSLFCVFQLIPLVGIISFAAIGAFSFSIYSLFCKSDVIINKHSNPEPWETVDATKPQKLLTIRQKWKPIEELESVKKLTK
;
A
#
# COMPACT_ATOMS: atom_id res chain seq x y z
N LEU A 1 46.12 -13.75 8.22
CA LEU A 1 44.95 -14.60 8.58
C LEU A 1 43.75 -13.75 9.03
N VAL A 2 43.89 -12.87 10.03
CA VAL A 2 42.80 -12.02 10.57
C VAL A 2 42.18 -11.07 9.53
N GLN A 3 43.00 -10.38 8.71
CA GLN A 3 42.48 -9.51 7.64
C GLN A 3 41.78 -10.29 6.50
N LEU A 4 42.23 -11.51 6.21
CA LEU A 4 41.64 -12.36 5.17
C LEU A 4 40.27 -12.93 5.63
N LEU A 5 40.18 -13.30 6.92
CA LEU A 5 38.94 -13.73 7.56
C LEU A 5 37.92 -12.58 7.64
N SER A 6 38.38 -11.36 7.95
CA SER A 6 37.58 -10.14 7.90
C SER A 6 36.98 -9.91 6.52
N LEU A 7 37.82 -9.94 5.46
CA LEU A 7 37.40 -9.71 4.08
C LEU A 7 36.35 -10.75 3.60
N PHE A 8 36.55 -12.03 3.95
CA PHE A 8 35.63 -13.11 3.58
C PHE A 8 34.26 -12.97 4.26
N CYS A 9 34.24 -12.48 5.50
CA CYS A 9 33.01 -12.23 6.25
C CYS A 9 32.20 -11.07 5.63
N VAL A 10 32.85 -9.99 5.19
CA VAL A 10 32.15 -8.87 4.53
C VAL A 10 31.46 -9.32 3.24
N PHE A 11 32.11 -10.16 2.43
CA PHE A 11 31.51 -10.68 1.20
C PHE A 11 30.24 -11.52 1.42
N GLN A 12 30.14 -12.24 2.54
CA GLN A 12 28.92 -12.98 2.90
C GLN A 12 27.87 -12.09 3.58
N LEU A 13 28.29 -11.05 4.29
CA LEU A 13 27.40 -10.15 5.02
C LEU A 13 26.70 -9.12 4.12
N ILE A 14 27.37 -8.64 3.07
CA ILE A 14 26.81 -7.67 2.10
C ILE A 14 25.46 -8.13 1.50
N PRO A 15 25.32 -9.34 0.94
CA PRO A 15 24.03 -9.77 0.39
C PRO A 15 22.96 -9.94 1.48
N LEU A 16 23.33 -10.38 2.67
CA LEU A 16 22.40 -10.55 3.80
C LEU A 16 21.83 -9.20 4.25
N VAL A 17 22.70 -8.21 4.47
CA VAL A 17 22.29 -6.85 4.86
C VAL A 17 21.49 -6.20 3.73
N GLY A 18 21.84 -6.46 2.47
CA GLY A 18 21.08 -6.00 1.31
C GLY A 18 19.62 -6.48 1.31
N ILE A 19 19.39 -7.78 1.53
CA ILE A 19 18.01 -8.33 1.55
C ILE A 19 17.23 -7.81 2.76
N ILE A 20 17.85 -7.77 3.94
CA ILE A 20 17.19 -7.28 5.17
C ILE A 20 16.81 -5.80 5.03
N SER A 21 17.72 -4.97 4.54
CA SER A 21 17.46 -3.55 4.34
C SER A 21 16.38 -3.32 3.29
N PHE A 22 16.42 -4.04 2.16
CA PHE A 22 15.38 -3.99 1.14
C PHE A 22 14.00 -4.40 1.70
N ALA A 23 13.95 -5.49 2.46
CA ALA A 23 12.72 -5.95 3.09
C ALA A 23 12.18 -4.94 4.11
N ALA A 24 13.05 -4.36 4.96
CA ALA A 24 12.67 -3.37 5.96
C ALA A 24 12.12 -2.09 5.31
N ILE A 25 12.80 -1.57 4.28
CA ILE A 25 12.33 -0.38 3.54
C ILE A 25 11.03 -0.69 2.78
N GLY A 26 10.90 -1.88 2.19
CA GLY A 26 9.68 -2.32 1.53
C GLY A 26 8.49 -2.41 2.48
N ALA A 27 8.67 -3.04 3.64
CA ALA A 27 7.63 -3.13 4.66
C ALA A 27 7.24 -1.75 5.21
N PHE A 28 8.22 -0.89 5.47
CA PHE A 28 7.98 0.46 5.97
C PHE A 28 7.24 1.33 4.95
N SER A 29 7.68 1.32 3.69
CA SER A 29 7.04 2.09 2.62
C SER A 29 5.61 1.61 2.34
N PHE A 30 5.37 0.30 2.33
CA PHE A 30 4.02 -0.26 2.17
C PHE A 30 3.12 0.09 3.36
N SER A 31 3.65 0.10 4.58
CA SER A 31 2.90 0.50 5.77
C SER A 31 2.43 1.95 5.68
N ILE A 32 3.33 2.87 5.30
CA ILE A 32 2.98 4.28 5.09
C ILE A 32 1.95 4.42 3.97
N TYR A 33 2.16 3.77 2.83
CA TYR A 33 1.21 3.79 1.72
C TYR A 33 -0.17 3.28 2.14
N SER A 34 -0.23 2.15 2.88
CA SER A 34 -1.48 1.56 3.32
C SER A 34 -2.21 2.42 4.35
N LEU A 35 -1.50 3.16 5.20
CA LEU A 35 -2.14 4.02 6.20
C LEU A 35 -2.72 5.31 5.59
N PHE A 36 -2.04 5.90 4.60
CA PHE A 36 -2.41 7.23 4.08
C PHE A 36 -3.11 7.21 2.72
N CYS A 37 -2.81 6.25 1.85
CA CYS A 37 -3.33 6.24 0.47
C CYS A 37 -4.54 5.31 0.29
N LYS A 38 -4.78 4.40 1.25
CA LYS A 38 -5.88 3.44 1.21
C LYS A 38 -7.07 3.99 1.98
N SER A 39 -8.21 4.13 1.30
CA SER A 39 -9.47 4.61 1.89
C SER A 39 -10.07 3.66 2.94
N ASP A 40 -9.65 2.40 2.93
CA ASP A 40 -10.18 1.36 3.83
C ASP A 40 -9.66 1.48 5.26
N VAL A 41 -8.58 2.24 5.49
CA VAL A 41 -7.97 2.40 6.82
C VAL A 41 -8.60 3.59 7.54
N ILE A 42 -9.41 3.29 8.55
CA ILE A 42 -10.10 4.29 9.37
C ILE A 42 -9.20 4.65 10.56
N ILE A 43 -8.60 5.85 10.52
CA ILE A 43 -7.75 6.37 11.60
C ILE A 43 -8.61 6.94 12.75
N ASN A 44 -9.76 7.53 12.42
CA ASN A 44 -10.69 8.09 13.39
C ASN A 44 -12.06 7.43 13.24
N LYS A 45 -12.52 6.74 14.29
CA LYS A 45 -13.80 6.02 14.31
C LYS A 45 -15.01 6.95 14.50
N HIS A 46 -14.80 8.22 14.83
CA HIS A 46 -15.90 9.16 15.02
C HIS A 46 -16.63 9.40 13.67
N SER A 47 -17.96 9.24 13.65
CA SER A 47 -18.86 9.25 12.47
C SER A 47 -18.89 7.99 11.58
N ASN A 48 -17.86 7.13 11.60
CA ASN A 48 -17.75 5.83 10.88
C ASN A 48 -18.62 5.70 9.60
N PRO A 49 -18.36 6.47 8.53
CA PRO A 49 -19.00 6.20 7.25
C PRO A 49 -18.56 4.82 6.74
N GLU A 50 -19.41 4.19 5.95
CA GLU A 50 -19.08 2.89 5.37
C GLU A 50 -17.84 3.04 4.45
N PRO A 51 -16.86 2.10 4.48
CA PRO A 51 -15.56 2.27 3.81
C PRO A 51 -15.64 2.59 2.31
N TRP A 52 -16.68 2.07 1.64
CA TRP A 52 -16.94 2.27 0.21
C TRP A 52 -17.55 3.64 -0.13
N GLU A 53 -18.00 4.43 0.84
CA GLU A 53 -18.56 5.76 0.56
C GLU A 53 -17.50 6.81 0.21
N THR A 54 -16.33 6.67 0.83
CA THR A 54 -15.13 7.49 0.63
C THR A 54 -14.33 7.14 -0.63
N VAL A 55 -14.71 6.06 -1.32
CA VAL A 55 -14.04 5.59 -2.53
C VAL A 55 -14.42 6.46 -3.73
N ASP A 56 -13.40 7.03 -4.39
CA ASP A 56 -13.53 7.73 -5.66
C ASP A 56 -13.42 6.74 -6.84
N ALA A 57 -14.54 6.49 -7.52
CA ALA A 57 -14.62 5.55 -8.65
C ALA A 57 -13.93 6.04 -9.93
N THR A 58 -13.55 7.32 -10.00
CA THR A 58 -12.85 7.90 -11.16
C THR A 58 -11.35 7.68 -11.12
N LYS A 59 -10.82 7.33 -9.94
CA LYS A 59 -9.39 7.15 -9.72
C LYS A 59 -9.01 5.68 -9.65
N PRO A 60 -7.78 5.34 -10.06
CA PRO A 60 -7.25 4.00 -9.86
C PRO A 60 -7.12 3.66 -8.38
N GLN A 61 -7.74 2.56 -7.97
CA GLN A 61 -7.74 2.12 -6.57
C GLN A 61 -6.68 1.08 -6.23
N LYS A 62 -6.00 0.53 -7.23
CA LYS A 62 -4.97 -0.52 -7.06
C LYS A 62 -3.61 0.05 -7.42
N LEU A 63 -2.57 -0.44 -6.73
CA LEU A 63 -1.17 -0.13 -7.04
C LEU A 63 -0.82 -0.46 -8.50
N LEU A 64 -1.37 -1.56 -9.02
CA LEU A 64 -1.21 -1.98 -10.40
C LEU A 64 -2.58 -2.09 -11.05
N THR A 65 -2.76 -1.45 -12.20
CA THR A 65 -3.98 -1.50 -12.97
C THR A 65 -3.67 -1.98 -14.39
N ILE A 66 -4.31 -3.06 -14.83
CA ILE A 66 -4.15 -3.60 -16.18
C ILE A 66 -5.51 -3.48 -16.87
N ARG A 67 -5.62 -2.57 -17.84
CA ARG A 67 -6.83 -2.37 -18.66
C ARG A 67 -8.14 -2.14 -17.88
N GLN A 68 -8.06 -1.71 -16.61
CA GLN A 68 -9.24 -1.40 -15.82
C GLN A 68 -9.78 -0.01 -16.18
N LYS A 69 -11.10 0.10 -16.37
CA LYS A 69 -11.78 1.37 -16.61
C LYS A 69 -12.28 1.91 -15.27
N TRP A 70 -11.87 3.13 -14.93
CA TRP A 70 -12.29 3.82 -13.70
C TRP A 70 -13.40 4.80 -14.06
N LYS A 71 -14.64 4.31 -13.97
CA LYS A 71 -15.85 5.10 -14.21
C LYS A 71 -16.91 4.71 -13.19
N PRO A 72 -17.67 5.69 -12.65
CA PRO A 72 -18.78 5.38 -11.78
C PRO A 72 -19.84 4.57 -12.52
N ILE A 73 -20.49 3.67 -11.79
CA ILE A 73 -21.59 2.85 -12.30
C ILE A 73 -22.87 3.63 -12.02
N GLU A 74 -23.65 3.91 -13.06
CA GLU A 74 -24.85 4.75 -12.98
C GLU A 74 -25.90 4.18 -12.01
N GLU A 75 -26.07 2.86 -12.00
CA GLU A 75 -26.98 2.15 -11.07
C GLU A 75 -26.57 2.34 -9.60
N LEU A 76 -25.26 2.31 -9.31
CA LEU A 76 -24.77 2.56 -7.95
C LEU A 76 -24.99 4.01 -7.55
N GLU A 77 -24.81 4.96 -8.46
CA GLU A 77 -25.08 6.37 -8.17
C GLU A 77 -26.57 6.64 -7.95
N SER A 78 -27.45 6.02 -8.72
CA SER A 78 -28.90 6.19 -8.55
C SER A 78 -29.35 5.64 -7.19
N VAL A 79 -28.91 4.45 -6.80
CA VAL A 79 -29.19 3.86 -5.47
C VAL A 79 -28.61 4.73 -4.35
N LYS A 80 -27.39 5.25 -4.51
CA LYS A 80 -26.76 6.14 -3.52
C LYS A 80 -27.55 7.44 -3.31
N LYS A 81 -28.14 8.00 -4.36
CA LYS A 81 -29.00 9.20 -4.28
C LYS A 81 -30.34 8.94 -3.59
N LEU A 82 -30.86 7.70 -3.67
CA LEU A 82 -32.11 7.31 -3.01
C LEU A 82 -31.92 7.01 -1.51
N THR A 83 -30.69 6.69 -1.10
CA THR A 83 -30.37 6.28 0.27
C THR A 83 -29.86 7.44 1.14
N LYS A 84 -29.37 8.52 0.52
CA LYS A 84 -28.97 9.77 1.20
C LYS A 84 -30.14 10.69 1.42
#